data_AF-A0A165KH07-F1
#
_entry.id   AF-A0A165KH07-F1
#
_cell.length_a   1.000
_cell.length_b   1.000
_cell.length_c   1.000
_cell.angle_alpha   90.00
_cell.angle_beta   90.00
_cell.angle_gamma   90.00
#
_symmetry.space_group_name_H-M   'P 1'
#
loop_
_entity.id
_entity.type
_entity.pdbx_description
1 polymer ?
#
loop_
_entity_poly.entity_id
_entity_poly.type
_entity_poly.pdbx_seq_one_letter_code
_entity_poly.pdbx_strand_id
1 'polypeptide(L)'
;MQQAVTLLSALANQPVPVAPPQGPSLPASAVVRINIYWFLSLVLSLSAALVGIVCKQWLREYERDVSQSAKQALGVRQVKFEGMEYWRVGSIVTSVPLLLQLALALFLIGISELLWHLHRAVAIAVTTVAGLTAAFYLATALLPLLQYVYLSLKTDRRFLSKHVFTAPQCPYKSPQAWLILR
;
A
#
# COMPACT_ATOMS: atom_id res chain seq x y z
N MET A 1 -29.66 -42.75 57.15
CA MET A 1 -28.39 -42.91 56.40
C MET A 1 -28.59 -43.32 54.94
N GLN A 2 -29.53 -44.21 54.59
CA GLN A 2 -29.74 -44.64 53.19
C GLN A 2 -30.14 -43.51 52.23
N GLN A 3 -30.95 -42.53 52.66
CA GLN A 3 -31.33 -41.38 51.82
C GLN A 3 -30.14 -40.48 51.44
N ALA A 4 -29.14 -40.35 52.32
CA ALA A 4 -27.94 -39.55 52.01
C ALA A 4 -27.07 -40.21 50.93
N VAL A 5 -26.99 -41.55 50.95
CA VAL A 5 -26.24 -42.32 49.95
C VAL A 5 -26.89 -42.24 48.58
N THR A 6 -28.23 -42.27 48.51
CA THR A 6 -28.95 -42.14 47.23
C THR A 6 -28.82 -40.76 46.60
N LEU A 7 -28.73 -39.69 47.40
CA LEU A 7 -28.52 -38.33 46.87
C LEU A 7 -27.08 -38.14 46.37
N LEU A 8 -26.09 -38.74 47.04
CA LEU A 8 -24.69 -38.72 46.58
C LEU A 8 -24.51 -39.51 45.28
N SER A 9 -25.18 -40.66 45.13
CA SER A 9 -25.15 -41.40 43.86
C SER A 9 -25.85 -40.65 42.73
N ALA A 10 -26.91 -39.90 43.01
CA ALA A 10 -27.63 -39.12 42.01
C ALA A 10 -26.83 -37.90 41.50
N LEU A 11 -26.02 -37.28 42.38
CA LEU A 11 -25.08 -36.22 42.01
C LEU A 11 -23.87 -36.76 41.24
N ALA A 12 -23.38 -37.96 41.61
CA ALA A 12 -22.30 -38.64 40.89
C ALA A 12 -22.73 -39.11 39.48
N ASN A 13 -24.03 -39.34 39.26
CA ASN A 13 -24.59 -39.74 37.97
C ASN A 13 -25.08 -38.57 37.10
N GLN A 14 -24.79 -37.32 37.47
CA GLN A 14 -25.06 -36.20 36.58
C GLN A 14 -24.16 -36.33 35.33
N PRO A 15 -24.71 -36.31 34.11
CA PRO A 15 -23.88 -36.24 32.92
C PRO A 15 -23.07 -34.95 33.01
N VAL A 16 -21.75 -35.10 33.10
CA VAL A 16 -20.81 -33.97 33.03
C VAL A 16 -21.22 -33.16 31.79
N PRO A 17 -21.40 -31.83 31.89
CA PRO A 17 -21.66 -31.02 30.71
C PRO A 17 -20.43 -31.16 29.80
N VAL A 18 -20.52 -32.05 28.82
CA VAL A 18 -19.52 -32.18 27.77
C VAL A 18 -19.60 -30.87 27.02
N ALA A 19 -18.58 -30.02 27.19
CA ALA A 19 -18.46 -28.82 26.41
C ALA A 19 -18.64 -29.20 24.93
N PRO A 20 -19.45 -28.47 24.15
CA PRO A 20 -19.64 -28.80 22.74
C PRO A 20 -18.28 -28.93 22.07
N PRO A 21 -18.12 -29.84 21.09
CA PRO A 21 -16.86 -30.03 20.39
C PRO A 21 -16.37 -28.65 19.95
N GLN A 22 -15.27 -28.19 20.57
CA GLN A 22 -14.70 -26.92 20.25
C GLN A 22 -14.17 -27.06 18.82
N GLY A 23 -14.92 -26.51 17.87
CA GLY A 23 -14.40 -26.27 16.53
C GLY A 23 -13.08 -25.48 16.62
N PRO A 24 -12.31 -25.40 15.53
CA PRO A 24 -11.01 -24.73 15.55
C PRO A 24 -11.14 -23.33 16.14
N SER A 25 -10.65 -23.16 17.37
CA SER A 25 -10.69 -21.91 18.10
C SER A 25 -9.41 -21.15 17.81
N LEU A 26 -9.54 -19.89 17.38
CA LEU A 26 -8.40 -19.02 17.12
C LEU A 26 -7.68 -18.70 18.44
N PRO A 27 -6.36 -18.83 18.52
CA PRO A 27 -5.59 -18.34 19.67
C PRO A 27 -5.85 -16.86 19.90
N ALA A 28 -6.01 -16.43 21.16
CA ALA A 28 -6.27 -15.02 21.49
C ALA A 28 -5.21 -14.07 20.92
N SER A 29 -3.95 -14.50 20.86
CA SER A 29 -2.85 -13.75 20.23
C SER A 29 -3.03 -13.59 18.72
N ALA A 30 -3.53 -14.61 18.02
CA ALA A 30 -3.81 -14.54 16.58
C ALA A 30 -4.96 -13.56 16.30
N VAL A 31 -6.02 -13.58 17.12
CA VAL A 31 -7.13 -12.64 17.00
C VAL A 31 -6.65 -11.19 17.09
N VAL A 32 -5.80 -10.87 18.06
CA VAL A 32 -5.25 -9.51 18.21
C VAL A 32 -4.40 -9.12 16.99
N ARG A 33 -3.51 -10.00 16.53
CA ARG A 33 -2.65 -9.74 15.35
C ARG A 33 -3.47 -9.50 14.08
N ILE A 34 -4.45 -10.35 13.80
CA ILE A 34 -5.34 -10.21 12.63
C ILE A 34 -6.06 -8.86 12.67
N ASN A 35 -6.61 -8.48 13.83
CA ASN A 35 -7.28 -7.19 13.98
C ASN A 35 -6.30 -6.02 13.75
N ILE A 36 -5.09 -6.07 14.31
CA ILE A 36 -4.07 -5.04 14.07
C ILE A 36 -3.81 -4.88 12.56
N TYR A 37 -3.58 -5.98 11.83
CA TYR A 37 -3.34 -5.93 10.40
C TYR A 37 -4.52 -5.32 9.62
N TRP A 38 -5.74 -5.72 9.96
CA TRP A 38 -6.94 -5.19 9.30
C TRP A 38 -7.19 -3.72 9.62
N PHE A 39 -7.19 -3.32 10.89
CA PHE A 39 -7.40 -1.92 11.25
C PHE A 39 -6.31 -1.01 10.68
N LEU A 40 -5.04 -1.44 10.72
CA LEU A 40 -3.95 -0.69 10.12
C LEU A 40 -4.11 -0.56 8.60
N SER A 41 -4.54 -1.63 7.91
CA SER A 41 -4.82 -1.58 6.47
C SER A 41 -5.92 -0.57 6.11
N LEU A 42 -6.99 -0.51 6.91
CA LEU A 42 -8.10 0.42 6.69
C LEU A 42 -7.65 1.87 6.92
N VAL A 43 -6.96 2.13 8.02
CA VAL A 43 -6.43 3.47 8.34
C VAL A 43 -5.51 3.95 7.23
N LEU A 44 -4.57 3.11 6.77
CA LEU A 44 -3.66 3.48 5.68
C LEU A 44 -4.41 3.74 4.36
N SER A 45 -5.42 2.94 4.02
CA SER A 45 -6.25 3.15 2.84
C SER A 45 -7.02 4.48 2.90
N LEU A 46 -7.61 4.80 4.06
CA LEU A 46 -8.28 6.07 4.32
C LEU A 46 -7.31 7.25 4.22
N SER A 47 -6.11 7.12 4.82
CA SER A 47 -5.06 8.14 4.70
C SER A 47 -4.63 8.34 3.25
N ALA A 48 -4.43 7.28 2.48
CA ALA A 48 -4.09 7.36 1.05
C ALA A 48 -5.18 8.08 0.24
N ALA A 49 -6.46 7.78 0.51
CA ALA A 49 -7.59 8.44 -0.12
C ALA A 49 -7.62 9.94 0.21
N LEU A 50 -7.42 10.31 1.47
CA LEU A 50 -7.35 11.72 1.90
C LEU A 50 -6.20 12.46 1.21
N VAL A 51 -4.99 11.89 1.21
CA VAL A 51 -3.84 12.49 0.53
C VAL A 51 -4.11 12.62 -0.97
N GLY A 52 -4.70 11.60 -1.61
CA GLY A 52 -5.09 11.65 -3.02
C GLY A 52 -6.12 12.74 -3.33
N ILE A 53 -7.10 12.98 -2.44
CA ILE A 53 -8.06 14.08 -2.57
C ILE A 53 -7.35 15.44 -2.49
N VAL A 54 -6.47 15.63 -1.50
CA VAL A 54 -5.69 16.86 -1.35
C VAL A 54 -4.79 17.11 -2.57
N CYS A 55 -4.13 16.06 -3.08
CA CYS A 55 -3.33 16.15 -4.31
C CYS A 55 -4.16 16.59 -5.52
N LYS A 56 -5.37 16.04 -5.67
CA LYS A 56 -6.31 16.46 -6.73
C LYS A 56 -6.75 17.92 -6.57
N GLN A 57 -6.94 18.38 -5.33
CA GLN A 57 -7.28 19.78 -5.06
C GLN A 57 -6.14 20.72 -5.48
N TRP A 58 -4.89 20.39 -5.14
CA TRP A 58 -3.72 21.16 -5.56
C TRP A 58 -3.58 21.21 -7.09
N LEU A 59 -3.77 20.07 -7.77
CA LEU A 59 -3.68 20.01 -9.23
C LEU A 59 -4.79 20.83 -9.90
N ARG A 60 -6.00 20.80 -9.34
CA ARG A 60 -7.12 21.63 -9.83
C ARG A 60 -6.83 23.12 -9.66
N GLU A 61 -6.27 23.53 -8.53
CA GLU A 61 -5.90 24.94 -8.32
C GLU A 61 -4.73 25.37 -9.22
N TYR A 62 -3.82 24.44 -9.54
CA TYR A 62 -2.77 24.66 -10.54
C TYR A 62 -3.37 24.95 -11.92
N GLU A 63 -4.33 24.13 -12.36
CA GLU A 63 -5.03 24.26 -13.65
C GLU A 63 -6.03 25.42 -13.72
N ARG A 64 -6.39 26.02 -12.59
CA ARG A 64 -7.33 27.14 -12.57
C ARG A 64 -6.70 28.39 -13.20
N ASP A 65 -7.04 28.63 -14.46
CA ASP A 65 -6.63 29.82 -15.21
C ASP A 65 -7.43 31.05 -14.73
N VAL A 66 -6.71 32.06 -14.26
CA VAL A 66 -7.25 33.39 -14.02
C VAL A 66 -6.94 34.22 -15.26
N SER A 67 -7.93 34.34 -16.15
CA SER A 67 -7.83 35.03 -17.43
C SER A 67 -7.30 36.47 -17.26
N GLN A 68 -6.03 36.67 -17.56
CA GLN A 68 -5.38 37.97 -17.78
C GLN A 68 -4.36 37.81 -18.92
N SER A 69 -3.91 38.93 -19.50
CA SER A 69 -2.97 39.01 -20.63
C SER A 69 -1.95 37.86 -20.69
N ALA A 70 -1.68 37.32 -21.88
CA ALA A 70 -0.84 36.12 -22.09
C ALA A 70 0.49 36.14 -21.32
N LYS A 71 1.12 37.31 -21.15
CA LYS A 71 2.36 37.47 -20.35
C LYS A 71 2.13 37.27 -18.84
N GLN A 72 1.02 37.76 -18.29
CA GLN A 72 0.69 37.62 -16.87
C GLN A 72 0.28 36.18 -16.54
N ALA A 73 -0.43 35.51 -17.45
CA ALA A 73 -0.79 34.10 -17.30
C ALA A 73 0.45 33.18 -17.20
N LEU A 74 1.48 33.44 -17.99
CA LEU A 74 2.75 32.68 -17.93
C LEU A 74 3.47 32.87 -16.59
N GLY A 75 3.53 34.11 -16.07
CA GLY A 75 4.16 34.39 -14.78
C GLY A 75 3.45 33.71 -13.61
N VAL A 76 2.11 33.74 -13.58
CA VAL A 76 1.31 33.07 -12.54
C VAL A 76 1.51 31.56 -12.59
N ARG A 77 1.57 30.95 -13.78
CA ARG A 77 1.82 29.52 -13.92
C ARG A 77 3.20 29.10 -13.43
N GLN A 78 4.22 29.92 -13.68
CA GLN A 78 5.58 29.68 -13.21
C GLN A 78 5.66 29.68 -11.68
N VAL A 79 5.07 30.69 -11.01
CA VAL A 79 5.03 30.76 -9.54
C VAL A 79 4.29 29.57 -8.93
N LYS A 80 3.16 29.16 -9.54
CA LYS A 80 2.43 27.96 -9.09
C LYS A 80 3.26 26.67 -9.25
N PHE A 81 4.04 26.57 -10.34
CA PHE A 81 4.92 25.41 -10.57
C PHE A 81 6.08 25.37 -9.57
N GLU A 82 6.75 26.50 -9.32
CA GLU A 82 7.80 26.62 -8.31
C GLU A 82 7.26 26.28 -6.91
N GLY A 83 6.02 26.67 -6.61
CA GLY A 83 5.32 26.24 -5.40
C GLY A 83 5.17 24.72 -5.31
N MET A 84 4.72 24.04 -6.39
CA MET A 84 4.61 22.58 -6.39
C MET A 84 5.96 21.86 -6.19
N GLU A 85 7.04 22.42 -6.75
CA GLU A 85 8.39 21.87 -6.62
C GLU A 85 8.95 22.08 -5.20
N TYR A 86 8.81 23.29 -4.65
CA TYR A 86 9.24 23.61 -3.28
C TYR A 86 8.53 22.73 -2.24
N TRP A 87 7.22 22.54 -2.39
CA TRP A 87 6.42 21.68 -1.51
C TRP A 87 6.54 20.17 -1.84
N ARG A 88 7.33 19.80 -2.85
CA ARG A 88 7.54 18.42 -3.32
C ARG A 88 6.23 17.65 -3.55
N VAL A 89 5.25 18.31 -4.16
CA VAL A 89 3.93 17.71 -4.44
C VAL A 89 4.07 16.42 -5.23
N GLY A 90 5.01 16.36 -6.18
CA GLY A 90 5.32 15.13 -6.93
C GLY A 90 5.66 13.95 -6.02
N SER A 91 6.50 14.14 -5.00
CA SER A 91 6.85 13.09 -4.04
C SER A 91 5.65 12.63 -3.21
N ILE A 92 4.76 13.56 -2.83
CA ILE A 92 3.52 13.25 -2.10
C ILE A 92 2.57 12.44 -2.98
N VAL A 93 2.40 12.81 -4.26
CA VAL A 93 1.56 12.04 -5.19
C VAL A 93 2.12 10.63 -5.38
N THR A 94 3.45 10.47 -5.50
CA THR A 94 4.07 9.16 -5.64
C THR A 94 3.98 8.28 -4.39
N SER A 95 3.73 8.85 -3.20
CA SER A 95 3.56 8.07 -1.98
C SER A 95 2.15 7.46 -1.87
N VAL A 96 1.13 8.06 -2.49
CA VAL A 96 -0.25 7.56 -2.42
C VAL A 96 -0.39 6.10 -2.87
N PRO A 97 0.17 5.66 -4.03
CA PRO A 97 0.16 4.26 -4.41
C PRO A 97 0.90 3.35 -3.40
N LEU A 98 2.00 3.84 -2.81
CA LEU A 98 2.78 3.07 -1.83
C LEU A 98 1.98 2.82 -0.54
N LEU A 99 1.26 3.83 -0.04
CA LEU A 99 0.38 3.67 1.12
C LEU A 99 -0.72 2.63 0.84
N LEU A 100 -1.32 2.67 -0.36
CA LEU A 100 -2.37 1.73 -0.73
C LEU A 100 -1.85 0.30 -0.91
N GLN A 101 -0.64 0.14 -1.45
CA GLN A 101 0.02 -1.17 -1.55
C GLN A 101 0.38 -1.75 -0.19
N LEU A 102 0.85 -0.90 0.74
CA LEU A 102 1.09 -1.33 2.12
C LEU A 102 -0.21 -1.75 2.80
N ALA A 103 -1.29 -0.98 2.62
CA ALA A 103 -2.63 -1.34 3.11
C ALA A 103 -3.07 -2.70 2.56
N LEU A 104 -2.95 -2.91 1.25
CA LEU A 104 -3.27 -4.18 0.60
C LEU A 104 -2.44 -5.34 1.15
N ALA A 105 -1.12 -5.14 1.32
CA ALA A 105 -0.23 -6.17 1.86
C ALA A 105 -0.63 -6.58 3.28
N LEU A 106 -0.90 -5.62 4.16
CA LEU A 106 -1.36 -5.88 5.54
C LEU A 106 -2.70 -6.62 5.54
N PHE A 107 -3.63 -6.23 4.68
CA PHE A 107 -4.92 -6.90 4.54
C PHE A 107 -4.77 -8.37 4.13
N LEU A 108 -3.92 -8.65 3.13
CA LEU A 108 -3.62 -10.01 2.67
C LEU A 108 -2.89 -10.85 3.72
N ILE A 109 -2.02 -10.24 4.53
CA ILE A 109 -1.36 -10.91 5.67
C ILE A 109 -2.42 -11.32 6.71
N GLY A 110 -3.34 -10.41 7.07
CA GLY A 110 -4.44 -10.71 7.99
C GLY A 110 -5.36 -11.82 7.48
N ILE A 111 -5.71 -11.79 6.18
CA ILE A 111 -6.46 -12.88 5.53
C ILE A 111 -5.69 -14.20 5.60
N SER A 112 -4.42 -14.19 5.25
CA SER A 112 -3.60 -15.41 5.25
C SER A 112 -3.57 -16.02 6.65
N GLU A 113 -3.28 -15.21 7.68
CA GLU A 113 -3.24 -15.66 9.07
C GLU A 113 -4.59 -16.24 9.52
N LEU A 114 -5.71 -15.60 9.17
CA LEU A 114 -7.05 -16.12 9.46
C LEU A 114 -7.27 -17.49 8.81
N LEU A 115 -6.96 -17.62 7.51
CA LEU A 115 -7.19 -18.84 6.75
C LEU A 115 -6.33 -20.00 7.25
N TRP A 116 -5.10 -19.74 7.72
CA TRP A 116 -4.24 -20.77 8.31
C TRP A 116 -4.85 -21.42 9.56
N HIS A 117 -5.66 -20.69 10.31
CA HIS A 117 -6.37 -21.22 11.49
C HIS A 117 -7.73 -21.83 11.14
N LEU A 118 -8.35 -21.44 10.02
CA LEU A 118 -9.68 -21.88 9.64
C LEU A 118 -9.66 -23.10 8.70
N HIS A 119 -8.92 -23.03 7.58
CA HIS A 119 -8.85 -24.11 6.60
C HIS A 119 -7.53 -24.12 5.81
N ARG A 120 -6.68 -25.10 6.10
CA ARG A 120 -5.30 -25.18 5.56
C ARG A 120 -5.22 -25.22 4.04
N ALA A 121 -6.12 -25.92 3.35
CA ALA A 121 -6.09 -25.98 1.89
C ALA A 121 -6.39 -24.62 1.24
N VAL A 122 -7.35 -23.86 1.78
CA VAL A 122 -7.69 -22.53 1.28
C VAL A 122 -6.56 -21.55 1.61
N ALA A 123 -5.94 -21.69 2.79
CA ALA A 123 -4.78 -20.90 3.18
C ALA A 123 -3.63 -21.04 2.18
N ILE A 124 -3.27 -22.28 1.81
CA ILE A 124 -2.19 -22.54 0.84
C ILE A 124 -2.52 -21.91 -0.52
N ALA A 125 -3.75 -22.11 -1.02
CA ALA A 125 -4.17 -21.54 -2.29
C ALA A 125 -4.10 -19.99 -2.29
N VAL A 126 -4.59 -19.34 -1.24
CA VAL A 126 -4.59 -17.88 -1.15
C VAL A 126 -3.18 -17.32 -0.93
N THR A 127 -2.38 -17.91 -0.03
CA THR A 127 -1.01 -17.46 0.25
C THR A 127 -0.09 -17.65 -0.96
N THR A 128 -0.26 -18.70 -1.76
CA THR A 128 0.54 -18.90 -2.99
C THR A 128 0.25 -17.83 -4.04
N VAL A 129 -1.04 -17.54 -4.32
CA VAL A 129 -1.42 -16.49 -5.26
C VAL A 129 -0.98 -15.11 -4.78
N ALA A 130 -1.17 -14.80 -3.49
CA ALA A 130 -0.71 -13.56 -2.89
C ALA A 130 0.81 -13.42 -2.98
N GLY A 131 1.55 -14.49 -2.68
CA GLY A 131 3.01 -14.53 -2.73
C GLY A 131 3.55 -14.34 -4.15
N LEU A 132 2.98 -15.00 -5.14
CA LEU A 132 3.35 -14.81 -6.56
C LEU A 132 3.09 -13.38 -7.03
N THR A 133 1.93 -12.81 -6.64
CA THR A 133 1.59 -11.43 -6.98
C THR A 133 2.55 -10.44 -6.33
N ALA A 134 2.88 -10.63 -5.05
CA ALA A 134 3.86 -9.80 -4.35
C ALA A 134 5.26 -9.93 -4.95
N ALA A 135 5.69 -11.15 -5.33
CA ALA A 135 6.97 -11.38 -5.97
C ALA A 135 7.06 -10.69 -7.34
N PHE A 136 6.02 -10.81 -8.16
CA PHE A 136 5.93 -10.10 -9.44
C PHE A 136 5.99 -8.58 -9.23
N TYR A 137 5.21 -8.05 -8.29
CA TYR A 137 5.22 -6.64 -7.95
C TYR A 137 6.62 -6.17 -7.51
N LEU A 138 7.24 -6.86 -6.55
CA LEU A 138 8.59 -6.55 -6.08
C LEU A 138 9.63 -6.64 -7.19
N ALA A 139 9.54 -7.63 -8.08
CA ALA A 139 10.43 -7.72 -9.24
C ALA A 139 10.29 -6.48 -10.13
N THR A 140 9.07 -6.06 -10.46
CA THR A 140 8.85 -4.84 -11.28
C THR A 140 9.27 -3.55 -10.58
N ALA A 141 9.11 -3.46 -9.26
CA ALA A 141 9.49 -2.29 -8.46
C ALA A 141 11.01 -2.22 -8.21
N LEU A 142 11.67 -3.36 -8.04
CA LEU A 142 13.11 -3.46 -7.81
C LEU A 142 13.93 -3.48 -9.10
N LEU A 143 13.35 -3.82 -10.25
CA LEU A 143 14.03 -3.80 -11.56
C LEU A 143 14.75 -2.47 -11.84
N PRO A 144 14.10 -1.29 -11.73
CA PRO A 144 14.78 -0.02 -11.98
C PRO A 144 15.84 0.29 -10.91
N LEU A 145 15.64 -0.13 -9.66
CA LEU A 145 16.62 0.03 -8.58
C LEU A 145 17.86 -0.85 -8.84
N LEU A 146 17.65 -2.10 -9.26
CA LEU A 146 18.69 -3.05 -9.56
C LEU A 146 19.44 -2.65 -10.83
N GLN A 147 18.76 -2.11 -11.85
CA GLN A 147 19.40 -1.50 -13.02
C GLN A 147 20.23 -0.28 -12.62
N TYR A 148 19.70 0.60 -11.78
CA TYR A 148 20.43 1.77 -11.27
C TYR A 148 21.66 1.36 -10.45
N VAL A 149 21.53 0.41 -9.53
CA VAL A 149 22.63 -0.08 -8.69
C VAL A 149 23.64 -0.87 -9.52
N TYR A 150 23.21 -1.74 -10.43
CA TYR A 150 24.10 -2.48 -11.33
C TYR A 150 24.90 -1.53 -12.24
N LEU A 151 24.26 -0.49 -12.79
CA LEU A 151 24.94 0.53 -13.57
C LEU A 151 25.84 1.39 -12.69
N SER A 152 25.43 1.77 -11.49
CA SER A 152 26.24 2.56 -10.55
C SER A 152 27.51 1.79 -10.14
N LEU A 153 27.39 0.49 -9.83
CA LEU A 153 28.52 -0.39 -9.52
C LEU A 153 29.43 -0.67 -10.73
N LYS A 154 28.88 -0.71 -11.95
CA LYS A 154 29.66 -0.87 -13.19
C LYS A 154 30.32 0.43 -13.67
N THR A 155 29.84 1.59 -13.21
CA THR A 155 30.21 2.92 -13.71
C THR A 155 31.23 3.65 -12.81
N ASP A 156 31.74 3.02 -11.75
CA ASP A 156 32.71 3.61 -10.82
C ASP A 156 34.18 3.66 -11.32
N ARG A 157 34.46 3.75 -12.63
CA ARG A 157 35.85 4.04 -13.05
C ARG A 157 36.10 4.83 -14.33
N ARG A 158 35.11 5.21 -15.17
CA ARG A 158 35.47 6.01 -16.39
C ARG A 158 34.38 6.84 -17.10
N PHE A 159 33.09 6.82 -16.71
CA PHE A 159 32.01 7.36 -17.56
C PHE A 159 31.01 8.32 -16.90
N LEU A 160 31.03 8.45 -15.56
CA LEU A 160 30.14 9.34 -14.81
C LEU A 160 30.30 10.84 -15.13
N SER A 161 31.39 11.26 -15.80
CA SER A 161 31.65 12.67 -16.07
C SER A 161 31.08 13.21 -17.40
N LYS A 162 30.73 12.38 -18.39
CA LYS A 162 30.46 12.91 -19.76
C LYS A 162 29.05 12.75 -20.33
N HIS A 163 28.18 11.89 -19.78
CA HIS A 163 26.91 11.55 -20.45
C HIS A 163 25.61 11.85 -19.68
N VAL A 164 25.67 12.27 -18.42
CA VAL A 164 24.44 12.77 -17.74
C VAL A 164 23.95 14.09 -18.37
N PHE A 165 24.82 14.84 -19.05
CA PHE A 165 24.44 16.00 -19.86
C PHE A 165 23.84 15.65 -21.25
N THR A 166 23.67 14.38 -21.62
CA THR A 166 23.10 13.95 -22.91
C THR A 166 21.93 12.96 -22.77
N ALA A 167 20.86 13.46 -22.13
CA ALA A 167 19.42 13.17 -22.31
C ALA A 167 18.90 11.76 -22.69
N PRO A 168 17.82 11.35 -22.00
CA PRO A 168 16.54 11.10 -22.66
C PRO A 168 15.58 12.30 -22.47
N GLN A 169 14.98 12.77 -23.56
CA GLN A 169 13.98 13.84 -23.56
C GLN A 169 12.69 13.39 -22.85
N CYS A 170 12.14 14.23 -21.97
CA CYS A 170 10.89 13.96 -21.27
C CYS A 170 9.72 13.75 -22.26
N PRO A 171 8.86 12.71 -22.07
CA PRO A 171 7.74 12.37 -22.97
C PRO A 171 6.56 13.36 -22.99
N TYR A 172 6.62 14.45 -22.24
CA TYR A 172 5.54 15.43 -22.14
C TYR A 172 5.91 16.69 -22.93
N LYS A 173 5.82 16.63 -24.26
CA LYS A 173 5.79 17.85 -25.08
C LYS A 173 4.40 18.46 -24.95
N SER A 174 4.32 19.61 -24.28
CA SER A 174 3.10 20.40 -24.16
C SER A 174 2.65 20.96 -25.53
N PRO A 175 1.37 21.28 -25.72
CA PRO A 175 0.86 21.87 -26.97
C PRO A 175 1.55 23.18 -27.38
N GLN A 176 2.21 23.87 -26.45
CA GLN A 176 2.88 25.15 -26.71
C GLN A 176 4.22 25.00 -27.44
N ALA A 177 4.83 23.79 -27.44
CA ALA A 177 6.01 23.51 -28.24
C ALA A 177 5.75 23.59 -29.76
N TRP A 178 4.48 23.48 -30.18
CA TRP A 178 4.07 23.57 -31.59
C TRP A 178 4.01 25.00 -32.13
N LEU A 179 3.88 26.02 -31.26
CA LEU A 179 3.80 27.43 -31.67
C LEU A 179 5.18 28.06 -31.90
N ILE A 180 6.24 27.47 -31.36
CA ILE A 180 7.62 27.96 -31.47
C ILE A 180 8.32 27.38 -32.72
N LEU A 181 7.73 26.37 -33.36
CA LEU A 181 8.25 25.69 -34.56
C LEU A 181 7.68 26.24 -35.88
N ARG A 182 7.11 27.45 -35.88
CA ARG A 182 6.65 28.14 -37.09
C ARG A 182 7.30 29.51 -37.24
#